data_AF-A0A4Q3THE2-F1
#
_entry.id   AF-A0A4Q3THE2-F1
#
_cell.length_a   1.000
_cell.length_b   1.000
_cell.length_c   1.000
_cell.angle_alpha   90.00
_cell.angle_beta   90.00
_cell.angle_gamma   90.00
#
_symmetry.space_group_name_H-M   'P 1'
#
loop_
_entity.id
_entity.type
_entity.pdbx_description
1 polymer ?
#
loop_
_entity_poly.entity_id
_entity_poly.type
_entity_poly.pdbx_seq_one_letter_code
_entity_poly.pdbx_strand_id
1 'polypeptide(L)'
;GRALRLYVQVNTGEEPQKAGVSPAEADAFITMARAMDLGIEGLMCIPPADEPPGPHFALLSKIARRNDINSLSMGMSGDFETAIRFGATSVRVGSALFGARA
;
A
#
# COMPACT_ATOMS: atom_id res chain seq x y z
N GLY A 1 -4.91 25.55 7.93
CA GLY A 1 -4.42 24.58 6.92
C GLY A 1 -5.39 23.43 6.82
N ARG A 2 -5.42 22.70 5.69
CA ARG A 2 -6.27 21.51 5.50
C ARG A 2 -5.53 20.27 6.02
N ALA A 3 -6.16 19.49 6.90
CA ALA A 3 -5.67 18.17 7.26
C ALA A 3 -5.93 17.19 6.10
N LEU A 4 -4.88 16.60 5.56
CA LEU A 4 -4.97 15.62 4.48
C LEU A 4 -5.00 14.20 5.07
N ARG A 5 -5.70 13.32 4.36
CA ARG A 5 -5.68 11.90 4.63
C ARG A 5 -4.46 11.29 3.94
N LEU A 6 -3.64 10.55 4.67
CA LEU A 6 -2.33 10.10 4.20
C LEU A 6 -2.20 8.58 4.25
N TYR A 7 -1.46 8.04 3.28
CA TYR A 7 -1.09 6.64 3.23
C TYR A 7 0.43 6.51 3.28
N VAL A 8 0.94 5.57 4.07
CA VAL A 8 2.36 5.20 4.04
C VAL A 8 2.57 4.16 2.95
N GLN A 9 3.48 4.43 2.01
CA GLN A 9 3.87 3.48 0.97
C GLN A 9 4.95 2.54 1.49
N VAL A 10 4.71 1.24 1.45
CA VAL A 10 5.67 0.19 1.83
C VAL A 10 6.19 -0.49 0.57
N ASN A 11 7.52 -0.57 0.44
CA ASN A 11 8.19 -1.32 -0.62
C ASN A 11 8.26 -2.80 -0.22
N THR A 12 7.16 -3.53 -0.42
CA THR A 12 7.02 -4.92 0.03
C THR A 12 7.97 -5.90 -0.64
N GLY A 13 8.51 -5.56 -1.81
CA GLY A 13 9.51 -6.37 -2.52
C GLY A 13 10.94 -5.90 -2.34
N GLU A 14 11.19 -4.86 -1.54
CA GLU A 14 12.53 -4.28 -1.30
C GLU A 14 13.32 -4.00 -2.58
N GLU A 15 12.60 -3.67 -3.66
CA GLU A 15 13.17 -3.35 -4.96
C GLU A 15 13.88 -1.99 -4.89
N PRO A 16 15.20 -1.89 -5.14
CA PRO A 16 15.96 -0.64 -4.99
C PRO A 16 15.47 0.47 -5.92
N GLN A 17 14.87 0.11 -7.06
CA GLN A 17 14.26 1.03 -8.03
C GLN A 17 12.89 1.58 -7.60
N LYS A 18 12.26 1.03 -6.55
CA LYS A 18 10.91 1.43 -6.12
C LYS A 18 10.94 2.27 -4.86
N ALA A 19 10.06 3.27 -4.85
CA ALA A 19 9.81 4.08 -3.67
C ALA A 19 9.02 3.31 -2.60
N GLY A 20 9.17 3.75 -1.36
CA GLY A 20 8.46 3.22 -0.19
C GLY A 20 9.43 2.86 0.93
N VAL A 21 8.92 2.89 2.17
CA VAL A 21 9.67 2.42 3.33
C VAL A 21 9.84 0.90 3.27
N SER A 22 10.96 0.38 3.77
CA SER A 22 11.14 -1.06 3.85
C SER A 22 10.11 -1.69 4.81
N PRO A 23 9.74 -2.97 4.64
CA PRO A 23 8.84 -3.67 5.56
C PRO A 23 9.37 -3.70 7.00
N ALA A 24 10.68 -3.73 7.16
CA ALA A 24 11.36 -3.73 8.46
C ALA A 24 11.22 -2.37 9.18
N GLU A 25 11.27 -1.27 8.44
CA GLU A 25 11.22 0.10 9.01
C GLU A 25 9.80 0.68 9.07
N ALA A 26 8.82 0.02 8.46
CA ALA A 26 7.45 0.52 8.32
C ALA A 26 6.83 0.94 9.67
N ASP A 27 6.99 0.15 10.72
CA ASP A 27 6.39 0.42 12.04
C ASP A 27 6.98 1.68 12.68
N ALA A 28 8.31 1.83 12.60
CA ALA A 28 9.01 3.00 13.10
C ALA A 28 8.61 4.26 12.33
N PHE A 29 8.47 4.16 11.01
CA PHE A 29 8.05 5.26 10.15
C PHE A 29 6.60 5.69 10.42
N ILE A 30 5.67 4.75 10.56
CA ILE A 30 4.27 5.03 10.92
C ILE A 30 4.20 5.75 12.27
N THR A 31 4.96 5.26 13.25
CA THR A 31 5.03 5.88 14.59
C THR A 31 5.56 7.30 14.51
N MET A 32 6.67 7.53 13.78
CA MET A 32 7.24 8.85 13.55
C MET A 32 6.22 9.79 12.89
N ALA A 33 5.55 9.33 11.83
CA ALA A 33 4.59 10.13 11.09
C ALA A 33 3.40 10.55 11.97
N ARG A 34 2.86 9.63 12.78
CA ARG A 34 1.80 9.94 13.75
C ARG A 34 2.25 10.96 14.80
N ALA A 35 3.51 10.90 15.26
CA ALA A 35 4.08 11.86 16.19
C ALA A 35 4.26 13.28 15.59
N MET A 36 4.21 13.40 14.26
CA MET A 36 4.22 14.68 13.53
C MET A 36 2.81 15.18 13.19
N ASP A 37 1.78 14.66 13.87
CA ASP A 37 0.36 14.95 13.62
C ASP A 37 -0.11 14.64 12.19
N LEU A 38 0.59 13.73 11.48
CA LEU A 38 0.15 13.25 10.17
C LEU A 38 -0.96 12.23 10.34
N GLY A 39 -2.13 12.52 9.76
CA GLY A 39 -3.30 11.65 9.75
C GLY A 39 -3.11 10.42 8.86
N ILE A 40 -2.32 9.45 9.32
CA ILE A 40 -2.07 8.18 8.63
C ILE A 40 -3.34 7.33 8.67
N GLU A 41 -4.06 7.33 7.55
CA GLU A 41 -5.29 6.57 7.35
C GLU A 41 -5.03 5.11 6.99
N GLY A 42 -3.96 4.87 6.24
CA GLY A 42 -3.76 3.60 5.54
C GLY A 42 -2.33 3.29 5.17
N LEU A 43 -2.14 2.05 4.69
CA LEU A 43 -0.92 1.63 4.02
C LEU A 43 -1.17 1.40 2.54
N MET A 44 -0.13 1.57 1.73
CA MET A 44 -0.17 1.41 0.28
C MET A 44 1.03 0.59 -0.19
N CYS A 45 0.84 -0.28 -1.18
CA CYS A 45 1.97 -0.91 -1.87
C CYS A 45 1.73 -1.04 -3.38
N ILE A 46 2.84 -1.20 -4.10
CA ILE A 46 2.89 -1.56 -5.52
C ILE A 46 3.86 -2.75 -5.65
N PRO A 47 3.34 -4.00 -5.69
CA PRO A 47 4.16 -5.19 -5.82
C PRO A 47 5.06 -5.17 -7.07
N PRO A 48 6.19 -5.91 -7.08
CA PRO A 48 6.95 -6.24 -8.29
C PRO A 48 6.03 -6.73 -9.40
N ALA A 49 6.26 -6.29 -10.64
CA ALA A 49 5.36 -6.59 -11.76
C ALA A 49 5.49 -8.04 -12.25
N ASP A 50 6.64 -8.65 -11.99
CA ASP A 50 7.08 -9.99 -12.41
C ASP A 50 6.92 -11.04 -11.30
N GLU A 51 6.35 -10.66 -10.15
CA GLU A 51 6.08 -11.57 -9.04
C GLU A 51 4.58 -11.74 -8.76
N PRO A 52 4.17 -12.88 -8.17
CA PRO A 52 2.83 -13.01 -7.64
C PRO A 52 2.53 -11.92 -6.59
N PRO A 53 1.43 -11.16 -6.71
CA PRO A 53 1.17 -10.04 -5.80
C PRO A 53 0.63 -10.46 -4.42
N GLY A 54 0.16 -11.71 -4.29
CA GLY A 54 -0.46 -12.24 -3.06
C GLY A 54 0.42 -12.11 -1.81
N PRO A 55 1.68 -12.59 -1.81
CA PRO A 55 2.61 -12.41 -0.68
C PRO A 55 2.81 -10.95 -0.28
N HIS A 56 2.88 -10.04 -1.25
CA HIS A 56 3.04 -8.60 -1.01
C HIS A 56 1.81 -7.99 -0.34
N PHE A 57 0.60 -8.38 -0.77
CA PHE A 57 -0.64 -7.95 -0.13
C PHE A 57 -0.81 -8.52 1.27
N ALA A 58 -0.45 -9.78 1.48
CA ALA A 58 -0.44 -10.41 2.81
C ALA A 58 0.52 -9.71 3.77
N LEU A 59 1.72 -9.36 3.29
CA LEU A 59 2.71 -8.62 4.05
C LEU A 59 2.18 -7.24 4.44
N LEU A 60 1.63 -6.48 3.49
CA LEU A 60 1.05 -5.16 3.78
C LEU A 60 -0.08 -5.26 4.82
N SER A 61 -0.98 -6.24 4.71
CA SER A 61 -2.04 -6.46 5.69
C SER A 61 -1.50 -6.80 7.07
N LYS A 62 -0.44 -7.63 7.16
CA LYS A 62 0.22 -7.95 8.43
C LYS A 62 0.80 -6.70 9.11
N ILE A 63 1.46 -5.84 8.34
CA ILE A 63 2.02 -4.56 8.83
C ILE A 63 0.89 -3.63 9.27
N ALA A 64 -0.19 -3.52 8.50
CA ALA A 64 -1.31 -2.67 8.86
C ALA A 64 -1.99 -3.12 10.16
N ARG A 65 -2.25 -4.42 10.31
CA ARG A 65 -2.87 -5.01 11.51
C ARG A 65 -2.05 -4.73 12.78
N ARG A 66 -0.73 -4.89 12.74
CA ARG A 66 0.12 -4.63 13.93
C ARG A 66 0.28 -3.14 14.27
N ASN A 67 -0.15 -2.24 13.38
CA ASN A 67 -0.12 -0.78 13.58
C ASN A 67 -1.53 -0.17 13.78
N ASP A 68 -2.56 -1.01 13.98
CA ASP A 68 -3.97 -0.61 14.07
C ASP A 68 -4.44 0.24 12.89
N ILE A 69 -4.04 -0.15 11.68
CA ILE A 69 -4.45 0.48 10.42
C ILE A 69 -5.38 -0.47 9.66
N ASN A 70 -6.55 0.03 9.30
CA ASN A 70 -7.57 -0.75 8.60
C ASN A 70 -7.62 -0.47 7.10
N SER A 71 -7.07 0.66 6.64
CA SER A 71 -7.16 1.03 5.22
C SER A 71 -5.95 0.51 4.45
N LEU A 72 -6.22 -0.22 3.37
CA LEU A 72 -5.23 -0.85 2.52
C LEU A 72 -5.46 -0.43 1.07
N SER A 73 -4.55 0.40 0.55
CA SER A 73 -4.51 0.78 -0.86
C SER A 73 -3.59 -0.18 -1.61
N MET A 74 -4.16 -1.23 -2.17
CA MET A 74 -3.40 -2.25 -2.91
C MET A 74 -4.30 -2.88 -3.98
N GLY A 75 -3.69 -3.33 -5.08
CA GLY A 75 -4.43 -3.76 -6.27
C GLY A 75 -4.57 -2.65 -7.31
N MET A 76 -4.22 -2.99 -8.54
CA MET A 76 -4.33 -2.21 -9.77
C MET A 76 -5.15 -3.00 -10.80
N SER A 77 -5.27 -2.50 -12.04
CA SER A 77 -6.11 -3.10 -13.09
C SER A 77 -5.92 -4.62 -13.28
N GLY A 78 -4.71 -5.16 -13.06
CA GLY A 78 -4.40 -6.57 -13.32
C GLY A 78 -4.53 -7.51 -12.12
N ASP A 79 -4.69 -6.99 -10.90
CA ASP A 79 -4.58 -7.79 -9.68
C ASP A 79 -5.53 -7.34 -8.55
N PHE A 80 -6.46 -6.40 -8.82
CA PHE A 80 -7.39 -5.89 -7.82
C PHE A 80 -8.29 -6.98 -7.20
N GLU A 81 -8.69 -8.01 -7.96
CA GLU A 81 -9.48 -9.12 -7.43
C GLU A 81 -8.72 -9.93 -6.37
N THR A 82 -7.42 -10.17 -6.62
CA THR A 82 -6.52 -10.79 -5.64
C THR A 82 -6.38 -9.87 -4.43
N ALA A 83 -6.17 -8.57 -4.65
CA ALA A 83 -6.04 -7.59 -3.58
C ALA A 83 -7.26 -7.55 -2.65
N ILE A 84 -8.48 -7.63 -3.20
CA ILE A 84 -9.73 -7.70 -2.42
C ILE A 84 -9.74 -8.95 -1.52
N ARG A 85 -9.32 -10.11 -2.02
CA ARG A 85 -9.23 -11.35 -1.21
C ARG A 85 -8.24 -11.22 -0.04
N PHE A 86 -7.23 -10.35 -0.17
CA PHE A 86 -6.27 -10.02 0.88
C PHE A 86 -6.67 -8.81 1.75
N GLY A 87 -7.86 -8.24 1.55
CA GLY A 87 -8.42 -7.19 2.40
C GLY A 87 -8.17 -5.77 1.92
N ALA A 88 -7.90 -5.55 0.64
CA ALA A 88 -7.83 -4.19 0.08
C ALA A 88 -9.13 -3.41 0.36
N THR A 89 -8.99 -2.16 0.84
CA THR A 89 -10.10 -1.23 1.04
C THR A 89 -10.17 -0.16 -0.05
N SER A 90 -9.09 -0.02 -0.82
CA SER A 90 -8.99 0.87 -1.97
C SER A 90 -8.18 0.20 -3.08
N VAL A 91 -8.75 0.13 -4.28
CA VAL A 91 -8.12 -0.43 -5.49
C VAL A 91 -7.97 0.67 -6.54
N ARG A 92 -6.92 0.58 -7.36
CA ARG A 92 -6.53 1.64 -8.32
C ARG A 92 -6.67 1.16 -9.76
N VAL A 93 -7.86 1.32 -10.33
CA VAL A 93 -8.16 0.82 -11.67
C VAL A 93 -8.02 1.93 -12.70
N GLY A 94 -7.14 1.73 -13.68
CA GLY A 94 -6.86 2.70 -14.75
C GLY A 94 -7.18 2.12 -16.12
N SER A 95 -6.27 1.31 -16.66
CA SER A 95 -6.39 0.73 -18.00
C SER A 95 -7.65 -0.11 -18.22
N ALA A 96 -8.16 -0.80 -17.20
CA ALA A 96 -9.40 -1.56 -17.34
C ALA A 96 -10.65 -0.66 -17.47
N LEU A 97 -10.56 0.62 -17.08
CA LEU A 97 -11.63 1.61 -17.25
C LEU A 97 -11.42 2.48 -18.49
N PHE A 98 -10.20 2.94 -18.74
CA PHE A 98 -9.89 3.97 -19.75
C PHE A 98 -9.15 3.46 -20.98
N GLY A 99 -8.73 2.19 -21.01
CA GLY A 99 -7.91 1.62 -22.08
C GLY A 99 -6.41 1.90 -21.93
N ALA A 100 -5.65 1.64 -22.99
CA ALA A 100 -4.21 1.84 -23.01
C ALA A 100 -3.84 3.33 -22.88
N ARG A 101 -2.67 3.62 -22.30
CA ARG A 101 -2.14 4.99 -22.26
C ARG A 101 -1.71 5.40 -23.67
N ALA A 102 -2.10 6.61 -24.08
CA ALA A 102 -1.63 7.26 -25.29
C ALA A 102 -0.23 7.86 -25.10
#